data_AF-A0A533RZT7-F1
#
_entry.id   AF-A0A533RZT7-F1
#
_cell.length_a   1.000
_cell.length_b   1.000
_cell.length_c   1.000
_cell.angle_alpha   90.00
_cell.angle_beta   90.00
_cell.angle_gamma   90.00
#
_symmetry.space_group_name_H-M   'P 1'
#
loop_
_entity.id
_entity.type
_entity.pdbx_description
1 polymer ?
#
loop_
_entity_poly.entity_id
_entity_poly.type
_entity_poly.pdbx_seq_one_letter_code
_entity_poly.pdbx_strand_id
1 'polypeptide(L)'
;MDTTRSFFNSIIEKIKGNGTTPSERGVEYFRSGEYHKAIKEFGKAINLNPKDANAYKNRGTANLNQGNYQQAINDFTDAINLNPEFAEAYHGRGVANEKMGKKQLAINDFNKTVEINPKHRNAFFHRGQVYYTLRNYPLAIKDNDKVIELDPNVADAYFGRGVINAEMGNDKDAIKDLNKALELNPRHTSANDLRNSILSKEAALAEKARLEAKIASTTHLMGITKQSEGKRKRQGISREVKNIVWRRDEGRCVECGSNQHLEYDHIIPHSKGGSDTDRNIQLLCMKCNRAKHAKI
;
A
#
# COMPACT_ATOMS: atom_id res chain seq x y z
N MET A 1 10.84 -43.88 39.45
CA MET A 1 9.84 -44.96 39.37
C MET A 1 8.86 -44.81 38.18
N ASP A 2 9.04 -43.85 37.24
CA ASP A 2 8.06 -43.57 36.18
C ASP A 2 8.29 -44.23 34.81
N THR A 3 9.47 -44.79 34.55
CA THR A 3 9.82 -45.32 33.22
C THR A 3 9.07 -46.60 32.86
N THR A 4 8.83 -47.48 33.84
CA THR A 4 8.10 -48.74 33.63
C THR A 4 6.61 -48.50 33.37
N ARG A 5 6.01 -47.49 34.01
CA ARG A 5 4.60 -47.13 33.83
C ARG A 5 4.32 -46.46 32.48
N SER A 6 5.21 -45.54 32.06
CA SER A 6 5.17 -44.94 30.72
C SER A 6 5.35 -45.99 29.62
N PHE A 7 6.32 -46.91 29.79
CA PHE A 7 6.55 -48.02 28.87
C PHE A 7 5.34 -48.96 28.77
N PHE A 8 4.76 -49.37 29.90
CA PHE A 8 3.56 -50.21 29.91
C PHE A 8 2.35 -49.52 29.29
N ASN A 9 2.12 -48.23 29.58
CA ASN A 9 1.01 -47.47 28.98
C ASN A 9 1.18 -47.30 27.46
N SER A 10 2.41 -47.10 26.98
CA SER A 10 2.73 -47.08 25.55
C SER A 10 2.41 -48.41 24.85
N ILE A 11 2.73 -49.54 25.50
CA ILE A 11 2.39 -50.88 25.00
C ILE A 11 0.87 -51.12 25.04
N ILE A 12 0.21 -50.75 26.13
CA ILE A 12 -1.24 -50.88 26.28
C ILE A 12 -1.99 -50.07 25.21
N GLU A 13 -1.55 -48.84 24.90
CA GLU A 13 -2.15 -48.01 23.84
C GLU A 13 -1.92 -48.60 22.44
N LYS A 14 -0.74 -49.20 22.17
CA LYS A 14 -0.50 -49.93 20.91
C LYS A 14 -1.41 -51.16 20.77
N ILE A 15 -1.72 -51.84 21.88
CA ILE A 15 -2.56 -53.05 21.90
C ILE A 15 -4.06 -52.71 21.80
N LYS A 16 -4.52 -51.56 22.32
CA LYS A 16 -5.95 -51.24 22.48
C LYS A 16 -6.70 -50.74 21.24
N GLY A 17 -6.05 -50.58 20.09
CA GLY A 17 -6.77 -50.41 18.81
C GLY A 17 -6.18 -49.33 17.91
N ASN A 18 -5.85 -49.76 16.68
CA ASN A 18 -5.41 -49.02 15.50
C ASN A 18 -3.91 -48.77 15.29
N GLY A 19 -3.01 -49.19 16.17
CA GLY A 19 -1.56 -49.14 15.91
C GLY A 19 -0.93 -47.73 15.82
N THR A 20 -1.74 -46.66 15.80
CA THR A 20 -1.29 -45.28 15.78
C THR A 20 -1.23 -44.69 17.19
N THR A 21 -0.07 -44.15 17.55
CA THR A 21 0.20 -43.44 18.81
C THR A 21 -0.68 -42.19 18.99
N PRO A 22 -0.87 -41.68 20.22
CA PRO A 22 -1.61 -40.42 20.43
C PRO A 22 -1.04 -39.24 19.64
N SER A 23 0.29 -39.19 19.45
CA SER A 23 0.93 -38.17 18.61
C SER A 23 0.49 -38.28 17.15
N GLU A 24 0.44 -39.48 16.59
CA GLU A 24 0.00 -39.71 15.20
C GLU A 24 -1.47 -39.38 15.00
N ARG A 25 -2.35 -39.80 15.94
CA ARG A 25 -3.77 -39.43 15.92
C ARG A 25 -3.97 -37.92 16.05
N GLY A 26 -3.17 -37.26 16.89
CA GLY A 26 -3.18 -35.81 17.02
C GLY A 26 -2.83 -35.10 15.70
N VAL A 27 -1.84 -35.61 14.97
CA VAL A 27 -1.46 -35.10 13.64
C VAL A 27 -2.58 -35.34 12.62
N GLU A 28 -3.23 -36.50 12.65
CA GLU A 28 -4.36 -36.81 11.77
C GLU A 28 -5.53 -35.83 12.01
N TYR A 29 -5.97 -35.67 13.26
CA TYR A 29 -7.00 -34.68 13.60
C TYR A 29 -6.59 -33.25 13.22
N PHE A 30 -5.32 -32.89 13.40
CA PHE A 30 -4.83 -31.58 13.01
C PHE A 30 -4.96 -31.36 11.50
N ARG A 31 -4.59 -32.35 10.68
CA ARG A 31 -4.72 -32.29 9.22
C ARG A 31 -6.17 -32.19 8.75
N SER A 32 -7.08 -32.83 9.48
CA SER A 32 -8.54 -32.73 9.24
C SER A 32 -9.17 -31.43 9.77
N GLY A 33 -8.39 -30.52 10.36
CA GLY A 33 -8.89 -29.27 10.95
C GLY A 33 -9.60 -29.44 12.28
N GLU A 34 -9.62 -30.64 12.85
CA GLU A 34 -10.27 -30.96 14.13
C GLU A 34 -9.35 -30.61 15.31
N TYR A 35 -8.99 -29.32 15.43
CA TYR A 35 -7.96 -28.85 16.36
C TYR A 35 -8.26 -29.20 17.82
N HIS A 36 -9.52 -29.18 18.25
CA HIS A 36 -9.91 -29.58 19.60
C HIS A 36 -9.56 -31.05 19.92
N LYS A 37 -9.76 -31.98 18.97
CA LYS A 37 -9.36 -33.39 19.12
C LYS A 37 -7.86 -33.54 19.08
N ALA A 38 -7.20 -32.81 18.18
CA ALA A 38 -5.74 -32.79 18.09
C ALA A 38 -5.09 -32.36 19.42
N ILE A 39 -5.58 -31.28 20.04
CA ILE A 39 -5.10 -30.79 21.34
C ILE A 39 -5.24 -31.88 22.42
N LYS A 40 -6.37 -32.59 22.45
CA LYS A 40 -6.60 -33.69 23.41
C LYS A 40 -5.62 -34.84 23.21
N GLU A 41 -5.40 -35.28 21.97
CA GLU A 41 -4.47 -36.37 21.66
C GLU A 41 -3.01 -35.98 21.90
N PHE A 42 -2.60 -34.76 21.58
CA PHE A 42 -1.27 -34.26 21.95
C PHE A 42 -1.10 -34.12 23.47
N GLY A 43 -2.16 -33.76 24.20
CA GLY A 43 -2.15 -33.79 25.66
C GLY A 43 -1.90 -35.20 26.22
N LYS A 44 -2.50 -36.23 25.63
CA LYS A 44 -2.20 -37.63 25.97
C LYS A 44 -0.75 -37.99 25.65
N ALA A 45 -0.22 -37.56 24.49
CA ALA A 45 1.17 -37.79 24.12
C ALA A 45 2.15 -37.18 25.13
N ILE A 46 1.89 -35.94 25.56
CA ILE A 46 2.68 -35.25 26.62
C ILE A 46 2.61 -36.01 27.93
N ASN A 47 1.43 -36.51 28.34
CA ASN A 47 1.31 -37.30 29.57
C ASN A 47 2.10 -38.62 29.50
N LEU A 48 2.23 -39.23 28.32
CA LEU A 48 3.04 -40.44 28.13
C LEU A 48 4.54 -40.15 28.13
N ASN A 49 4.94 -39.03 27.51
CA ASN A 49 6.33 -38.58 27.48
C ASN A 49 6.42 -37.05 27.69
N PRO A 50 6.56 -36.58 28.95
CA PRO A 50 6.63 -35.15 29.26
C PRO A 50 7.90 -34.46 28.75
N LYS A 51 8.88 -35.19 28.20
CA LYS A 51 10.10 -34.63 27.61
C LYS A 51 10.05 -34.52 26.09
N ASP A 52 8.90 -34.83 25.47
CA ASP A 52 8.74 -34.73 24.02
C ASP A 52 8.42 -33.29 23.60
N ALA A 53 9.46 -32.52 23.25
CA ALA A 53 9.32 -31.15 22.75
C ALA A 53 8.41 -31.06 21.51
N ASN A 54 8.37 -32.10 20.65
CA ASN A 54 7.50 -32.09 19.46
C ASN A 54 6.02 -32.16 19.84
N ALA A 55 5.67 -32.92 20.88
CA ALA A 55 4.29 -33.02 21.35
C ALA A 55 3.77 -31.67 21.85
N TYR A 56 4.59 -30.93 22.61
CA TYR A 56 4.31 -29.55 23.01
C TYR A 56 4.17 -28.61 21.81
N LYS A 57 5.14 -28.61 20.89
CA LYS A 57 5.09 -27.77 19.67
C LYS A 57 3.83 -28.06 18.84
N ASN A 58 3.46 -29.32 18.68
CA ASN A 58 2.26 -29.72 17.94
C ASN A 58 0.97 -29.28 18.64
N ARG A 59 0.88 -29.44 19.97
CA ARG A 59 -0.25 -28.92 20.76
C ARG A 59 -0.35 -27.41 20.69
N GLY A 60 0.79 -26.71 20.79
CA GLY A 60 0.87 -25.26 20.65
C GLY A 60 0.40 -24.78 19.27
N THR A 61 0.77 -25.50 18.21
CA THR A 61 0.30 -25.21 16.84
C THR A 61 -1.21 -25.43 16.71
N ALA A 62 -1.76 -26.48 17.31
CA ALA A 62 -3.21 -26.71 17.32
C ALA A 62 -3.95 -25.62 18.11
N ASN A 63 -3.43 -25.21 19.27
CA ASN A 63 -3.95 -24.08 20.05
C ASN A 63 -3.91 -22.76 19.26
N LEU A 64 -2.82 -22.49 18.54
CA LEU A 64 -2.67 -21.32 17.67
C LEU A 64 -3.78 -21.26 16.61
N ASN A 65 -4.03 -22.37 15.91
CA ASN A 65 -5.06 -22.46 14.88
C ASN A 65 -6.49 -22.35 15.45
N GLN A 66 -6.69 -22.71 16.71
CA GLN A 66 -7.96 -22.52 17.40
C GLN A 66 -8.16 -21.09 17.95
N GLY A 67 -7.13 -20.24 17.92
CA GLY A 67 -7.16 -18.89 18.50
C GLY A 67 -6.81 -18.84 20.00
N ASN A 68 -6.40 -19.96 20.59
CA ASN A 68 -5.99 -20.06 21.99
C ASN A 68 -4.53 -19.58 22.16
N TYR A 69 -4.27 -18.31 21.87
CA TYR A 69 -2.90 -17.80 21.72
C TYR A 69 -2.06 -17.91 23.01
N GLN A 70 -2.65 -17.70 24.18
CA GLN A 70 -1.90 -17.80 25.44
C GLN A 70 -1.51 -19.25 25.75
N GLN A 71 -2.40 -20.22 25.48
CA GLN A 71 -2.09 -21.65 25.62
C GLN A 71 -1.02 -22.08 24.62
N ALA A 72 -1.07 -21.56 23.38
CA ALA A 72 -0.04 -21.78 22.39
C ALA A 72 1.33 -21.28 22.85
N ILE A 73 1.39 -20.06 23.42
CA ILE A 73 2.64 -19.49 23.97
C ILE A 73 3.22 -20.39 25.07
N ASN A 74 2.37 -20.89 25.97
CA ASN A 74 2.82 -21.78 27.05
C ASN A 74 3.40 -23.08 26.48
N ASP A 75 2.68 -23.72 25.55
CA ASP A 75 3.13 -24.95 24.88
C ASP A 75 4.44 -24.75 24.12
N PHE A 76 4.59 -23.67 23.36
CA PHE A 76 5.84 -23.38 22.67
C PHE A 76 6.97 -23.06 23.64
N THR A 77 6.69 -22.42 24.77
CA THR A 77 7.69 -22.16 25.81
C THR A 77 8.17 -23.46 26.46
N ASP A 78 7.28 -24.40 26.74
CA ASP A 78 7.66 -25.73 27.23
C ASP A 78 8.52 -26.48 26.19
N ALA A 79 8.14 -26.41 24.90
CA ALA A 79 8.94 -27.01 23.82
C ALA A 79 10.36 -26.39 23.73
N ILE A 80 10.48 -25.07 23.88
CA ILE A 80 11.76 -24.34 23.89
C ILE A 80 12.60 -24.70 25.12
N ASN A 81 11.98 -24.83 26.30
CA ASN A 81 12.68 -25.23 27.52
C ASN A 81 13.25 -26.65 27.41
N LEU A 82 12.54 -27.55 26.71
CA LEU A 82 13.01 -28.90 26.42
C LEU A 82 14.07 -28.96 25.32
N ASN A 83 13.96 -28.09 24.30
CA ASN A 83 14.92 -27.97 23.21
C ASN A 83 15.15 -26.49 22.83
N PRO A 84 16.22 -25.85 23.36
CA PRO A 84 16.54 -24.45 23.09
C PRO A 84 16.92 -24.14 21.63
N GLU A 85 17.22 -25.15 20.82
CA GLU A 85 17.55 -24.99 19.39
C GLU A 85 16.35 -25.35 18.49
N PHE A 86 15.12 -25.27 19.03
CA PHE A 86 13.92 -25.64 18.29
C PHE A 86 13.31 -24.44 17.54
N ALA A 87 13.82 -24.17 16.33
CA ALA A 87 13.41 -23.03 15.50
C ALA A 87 11.87 -22.93 15.31
N GLU A 88 11.18 -24.04 15.05
CA GLU A 88 9.74 -24.06 14.81
C GLU A 88 8.93 -23.65 16.05
N ALA A 89 9.43 -23.95 17.25
CA ALA A 89 8.76 -23.56 18.49
C ALA A 89 8.91 -22.04 18.75
N TYR A 90 10.09 -21.47 18.50
CA TYR A 90 10.26 -20.01 18.51
C TYR A 90 9.36 -19.34 17.47
N HIS A 91 9.33 -19.83 16.23
CA HIS A 91 8.46 -19.30 15.20
C HIS A 91 6.99 -19.31 15.62
N GLY A 92 6.50 -20.45 16.12
CA GLY A 92 5.13 -20.61 16.59
C GLY A 92 4.79 -19.65 17.74
N ARG A 93 5.71 -19.46 18.70
CA ARG A 93 5.54 -18.50 19.79
C ARG A 93 5.53 -17.06 19.29
N GLY A 94 6.39 -16.75 18.32
CA GLY A 94 6.44 -15.46 17.66
C GLY A 94 5.13 -15.09 16.99
N VAL A 95 4.55 -16.01 16.22
CA VAL A 95 3.22 -15.83 15.59
C VAL A 95 2.12 -15.66 16.65
N ALA A 96 2.14 -16.44 17.73
CA ALA A 96 1.16 -16.27 18.81
C ALA A 96 1.28 -14.90 19.49
N ASN A 97 2.49 -14.44 19.76
CA ASN A 97 2.77 -13.11 20.32
C ASN A 97 2.31 -11.99 19.37
N GLU A 98 2.56 -12.14 18.07
CA GLU A 98 2.07 -11.21 17.04
C GLU A 98 0.55 -11.09 17.06
N LYS A 99 -0.17 -12.22 17.09
CA LYS A 99 -1.65 -12.26 17.17
C LYS A 99 -2.20 -11.64 18.45
N MET A 100 -1.43 -11.66 19.54
CA MET A 100 -1.75 -10.96 20.79
C MET A 100 -1.32 -9.48 20.81
N GLY A 101 -0.76 -8.94 19.72
CA GLY A 101 -0.26 -7.57 19.65
C GLY A 101 1.07 -7.32 20.37
N LYS A 102 1.73 -8.38 20.87
CA LYS A 102 3.02 -8.32 21.58
C LYS A 102 4.19 -8.26 20.59
N LYS A 103 4.25 -7.19 19.80
CA LYS A 103 5.15 -7.04 18.63
C LYS A 103 6.64 -7.24 18.95
N GLN A 104 7.14 -6.67 20.04
CA GLN A 104 8.56 -6.81 20.40
C GLN A 104 8.94 -8.25 20.77
N LEU A 105 8.05 -8.96 21.48
CA LEU A 105 8.26 -10.37 21.82
C LEU A 105 8.24 -11.24 20.56
N ALA A 106 7.34 -10.95 19.62
CA ALA A 106 7.30 -11.62 18.32
C ALA A 106 8.61 -11.43 17.54
N ILE A 107 9.15 -10.20 17.47
CA ILE A 107 10.44 -9.92 16.83
C ILE A 107 11.57 -10.73 17.48
N ASN A 108 11.64 -10.78 18.81
CA ASN A 108 12.68 -11.53 19.51
C ASN A 108 12.63 -13.03 19.17
N ASP A 109 11.43 -13.61 19.14
CA ASP A 109 11.22 -15.01 18.77
C ASP A 109 11.57 -15.27 17.28
N PHE A 110 11.19 -14.38 16.36
CA PHE A 110 11.57 -14.51 14.96
C PHE A 110 13.08 -14.33 14.73
N ASN A 111 13.74 -13.43 15.48
CA ASN A 111 15.19 -13.29 15.47
C ASN A 111 15.86 -14.60 15.86
N LYS A 112 15.43 -15.22 16.96
CA LYS A 112 16.00 -16.50 17.39
C LYS A 112 15.71 -17.62 16.39
N THR A 113 14.53 -17.61 15.76
CA THR A 113 14.19 -18.56 14.68
C THR A 113 15.18 -18.50 13.52
N VAL A 114 15.50 -17.30 13.02
CA VAL A 114 16.42 -17.15 11.87
C VAL A 114 17.89 -17.30 12.25
N GLU A 115 18.23 -17.11 13.52
CA GLU A 115 19.55 -17.43 14.06
C GLU A 115 19.78 -18.96 14.04
N ILE A 116 18.80 -19.74 14.51
CA ILE A 116 18.86 -21.20 14.52
C ILE A 116 18.72 -21.77 13.10
N ASN A 117 17.77 -21.26 12.31
CA ASN A 117 17.51 -21.69 10.94
C ASN A 117 17.50 -20.48 9.97
N PRO A 118 18.65 -20.14 9.38
CA PRO A 118 18.78 -19.01 8.44
C PRO A 118 17.99 -19.17 7.13
N LYS A 119 17.42 -20.35 6.85
CA LYS A 119 16.59 -20.62 5.67
C LYS A 119 15.09 -20.62 5.98
N HIS A 120 14.69 -20.25 7.21
CA HIS A 120 13.29 -20.25 7.62
C HIS A 120 12.51 -19.07 7.03
N ARG A 121 12.05 -19.21 5.77
CA ARG A 121 11.35 -18.16 5.01
C ARG A 121 10.21 -17.49 5.75
N ASN A 122 9.33 -18.27 6.37
CA ASN A 122 8.15 -17.74 7.06
C ASN A 122 8.53 -16.82 8.23
N ALA A 123 9.69 -17.04 8.86
CA ALA A 123 10.14 -16.20 9.98
C ALA A 123 10.55 -14.82 9.49
N PHE A 124 11.26 -14.73 8.36
CA PHE A 124 11.53 -13.46 7.68
C PHE A 124 10.22 -12.77 7.26
N PHE A 125 9.30 -13.52 6.65
CA PHE A 125 8.01 -12.96 6.22
C PHE A 125 7.19 -12.36 7.37
N HIS A 126 7.03 -13.08 8.48
CA HIS A 126 6.32 -12.59 9.64
C HIS A 126 7.06 -11.43 10.33
N ARG A 127 8.38 -11.54 10.50
CA ARG A 127 9.17 -10.45 11.10
C ARG A 127 9.11 -9.17 10.26
N GLY A 128 9.17 -9.29 8.93
CA GLY A 128 9.00 -8.18 8.00
C GLY A 128 7.64 -7.48 8.14
N GLN A 129 6.56 -8.25 8.29
CA GLN A 129 5.22 -7.69 8.56
C GLN A 129 5.14 -6.96 9.90
N VAL A 130 5.76 -7.50 10.96
CA VAL A 130 5.81 -6.82 12.26
C VAL A 130 6.63 -5.53 12.16
N TYR A 131 7.77 -5.52 11.47
CA TYR A 131 8.55 -4.31 11.22
C TYR A 131 7.78 -3.27 10.41
N TYR A 132 7.06 -3.69 9.37
CA TYR A 132 6.17 -2.80 8.61
C TYR A 132 5.12 -2.16 9.51
N THR A 133 4.46 -2.94 10.38
CA THR A 133 3.47 -2.42 11.34
C THR A 133 4.08 -1.47 12.38
N LEU A 134 5.39 -1.54 12.62
CA LEU A 134 6.14 -0.61 13.46
C LEU A 134 6.74 0.57 12.66
N ARG A 135 6.44 0.68 11.36
CA ARG A 135 7.01 1.66 10.42
C ARG A 135 8.54 1.59 10.32
N ASN A 136 9.15 0.45 10.65
CA ASN A 136 10.56 0.21 10.42
C ASN A 136 10.77 -0.35 9.00
N TYR A 137 10.55 0.52 8.01
CA TYR A 137 10.58 0.16 6.59
C TYR A 137 11.92 -0.44 6.12
N PRO A 138 13.11 0.05 6.55
CA PRO A 138 14.37 -0.54 6.12
C PRO A 138 14.53 -2.02 6.51
N LEU A 139 14.16 -2.38 7.75
CA LEU A 139 14.21 -3.77 8.19
C LEU A 139 13.12 -4.62 7.54
N ALA A 140 11.93 -4.06 7.32
CA ALA A 140 10.86 -4.75 6.62
C ALA A 140 11.22 -5.08 5.16
N ILE A 141 11.85 -4.14 4.43
CA ILE A 141 12.36 -4.39 3.07
C ILE A 141 13.41 -5.50 3.10
N LYS A 142 14.39 -5.41 4.01
CA LYS A 142 15.45 -6.42 4.14
C LYS A 142 14.90 -7.83 4.37
N ASP A 143 13.85 -7.96 5.18
CA ASP A 143 13.22 -9.25 5.43
C ASP A 143 12.44 -9.75 4.20
N ASN A 144 11.73 -8.88 3.48
CA ASN A 144 11.07 -9.26 2.21
C ASN A 144 12.09 -9.65 1.14
N ASP A 145 13.21 -8.93 1.01
CA ASP A 145 14.32 -9.28 0.13
C ASP A 145 14.84 -10.67 0.44
N LYS A 146 14.98 -11.01 1.73
CA LYS A 146 15.44 -12.33 2.13
C LYS A 146 14.44 -13.43 1.80
N VAL A 147 13.13 -13.16 1.90
CA VAL A 147 12.10 -14.11 1.45
C VAL A 147 12.22 -14.36 -0.05
N ILE A 148 12.38 -13.30 -0.85
CA ILE A 148 12.54 -13.38 -2.31
C ILE A 148 13.83 -14.11 -2.70
N GLU A 149 14.93 -13.89 -1.99
CA GLU A 149 16.20 -14.60 -2.18
C GLU A 149 16.05 -16.11 -1.94
N LEU A 150 15.30 -16.49 -0.89
CA LEU A 150 15.09 -17.88 -0.52
C LEU A 150 14.03 -18.58 -1.38
N ASP A 151 13.05 -17.84 -1.91
CA ASP A 151 12.04 -18.32 -2.84
C ASP A 151 11.50 -17.17 -3.72
N PRO A 152 11.95 -17.08 -4.99
CA PRO A 152 11.56 -16.02 -5.90
C PRO A 152 10.10 -16.07 -6.36
N ASN A 153 9.33 -17.12 -6.01
CA ASN A 153 7.94 -17.31 -6.46
C ASN A 153 6.90 -16.92 -5.41
N VAL A 154 7.31 -16.27 -4.31
CA VAL A 154 6.41 -15.79 -3.26
C VAL A 154 5.84 -14.43 -3.63
N ALA A 155 4.65 -14.40 -4.24
CA ALA A 155 3.96 -13.18 -4.66
C ALA A 155 3.79 -12.16 -3.50
N ASP A 156 3.45 -12.65 -2.30
CA ASP A 156 3.20 -11.82 -1.12
C ASP A 156 4.44 -11.04 -0.66
N ALA A 157 5.66 -11.55 -0.91
CA ALA A 157 6.89 -10.87 -0.55
C ALA A 157 7.16 -9.67 -1.46
N TYR A 158 6.90 -9.81 -2.78
CA TYR A 158 6.94 -8.69 -3.71
C TYR A 158 5.84 -7.68 -3.38
N PHE A 159 4.61 -8.14 -3.11
CA PHE A 159 3.54 -7.25 -2.70
C PHE A 159 3.90 -6.47 -1.43
N GLY A 160 4.43 -7.13 -0.40
CA GLY A 160 4.89 -6.49 0.84
C GLY A 160 5.96 -5.43 0.59
N ARG A 161 6.99 -5.73 -0.21
CA ARG A 161 8.03 -4.75 -0.57
C ARG A 161 7.47 -3.60 -1.41
N GLY A 162 6.53 -3.88 -2.32
CA GLY A 162 5.85 -2.89 -3.14
C GLY A 162 4.99 -1.92 -2.31
N VAL A 163 4.26 -2.42 -1.32
CA VAL A 163 3.50 -1.59 -0.36
C VAL A 163 4.44 -0.65 0.40
N ILE A 164 5.55 -1.18 0.93
CA ILE A 164 6.52 -0.38 1.68
C ILE A 164 7.12 0.72 0.79
N ASN A 165 7.51 0.39 -0.43
CA ASN A 165 8.05 1.36 -1.39
C ASN A 165 7.04 2.45 -1.74
N ALA A 166 5.75 2.09 -1.91
CA ALA A 166 4.69 3.07 -2.17
C ALA A 166 4.51 4.04 -0.98
N GLU A 167 4.56 3.54 0.26
CA GLU A 167 4.49 4.39 1.45
C GLU A 167 5.71 5.31 1.61
N MET A 168 6.88 4.87 1.16
CA MET A 168 8.09 5.69 1.13
C MET A 168 8.13 6.69 -0.03
N GLY A 169 7.14 6.66 -0.94
CA GLY A 169 7.09 7.52 -2.14
C GLY A 169 7.94 7.02 -3.31
N ASN A 170 8.46 5.79 -3.24
CA ASN A 170 9.23 5.14 -4.29
C ASN A 170 8.29 4.45 -5.29
N ASP A 171 7.41 5.23 -5.93
CA ASP A 171 6.30 4.73 -6.77
C ASP A 171 6.78 3.82 -7.92
N LYS A 172 7.95 4.10 -8.51
CA LYS A 172 8.56 3.27 -9.57
C LYS A 172 8.92 1.86 -9.10
N ASP A 173 9.59 1.76 -7.96
CA ASP A 173 10.00 0.47 -7.39
C ASP A 173 8.78 -0.30 -6.89
N ALA A 174 7.80 0.42 -6.32
CA ALA A 174 6.51 -0.15 -5.94
C ALA A 174 5.81 -0.81 -7.14
N ILE A 175 5.64 -0.09 -8.26
CA ILE A 175 4.98 -0.64 -9.47
C ILE A 175 5.73 -1.86 -10.01
N LYS A 176 7.07 -1.85 -9.99
CA LYS A 176 7.88 -3.00 -10.42
C LYS A 176 7.55 -4.24 -9.60
N ASP A 177 7.54 -4.11 -8.28
CA ASP A 177 7.24 -5.22 -7.37
C ASP A 177 5.79 -5.68 -7.47
N LEU A 178 4.84 -4.76 -7.57
CA LEU A 178 3.42 -5.08 -7.74
C LEU A 178 3.14 -5.80 -9.06
N ASN A 179 3.83 -5.43 -10.14
CA ASN A 179 3.78 -6.16 -11.40
C ASN A 179 4.31 -7.59 -11.24
N LYS A 180 5.44 -7.77 -10.52
CA LYS A 180 5.97 -9.11 -10.27
C LYS A 180 5.03 -9.96 -9.42
N ALA A 181 4.41 -9.37 -8.40
CA ALA A 181 3.39 -10.03 -7.60
C ALA A 181 2.19 -10.50 -8.45
N LEU A 182 1.75 -9.68 -9.41
CA LEU A 182 0.65 -10.01 -10.32
C LEU A 182 1.03 -11.01 -11.41
N GLU A 183 2.30 -11.04 -11.83
CA GLU A 183 2.82 -12.10 -12.71
C GLU A 183 2.76 -13.47 -12.01
N LEU A 184 3.14 -13.52 -10.73
CA LEU A 184 3.12 -14.73 -9.92
C LEU A 184 1.70 -15.13 -9.48
N ASN A 185 0.85 -14.14 -9.19
CA ASN A 185 -0.55 -14.33 -8.82
C ASN A 185 -1.46 -13.29 -9.51
N PRO A 186 -1.98 -13.58 -10.70
CA PRO A 186 -2.85 -12.66 -11.44
C PRO A 186 -4.15 -12.30 -10.73
N ARG A 187 -4.57 -13.07 -9.72
CA ARG A 187 -5.79 -12.83 -8.93
C ARG A 187 -5.52 -12.03 -7.65
N HIS A 188 -4.32 -11.50 -7.46
CA HIS A 188 -3.99 -10.68 -6.29
C HIS A 188 -4.63 -9.29 -6.40
N THR A 189 -5.89 -9.17 -5.99
CA THR A 189 -6.70 -7.94 -6.09
C THR A 189 -6.01 -6.74 -5.44
N SER A 190 -5.51 -6.88 -4.21
CA SER A 190 -4.84 -5.79 -3.49
C SER A 190 -3.60 -5.24 -4.21
N ALA A 191 -2.83 -6.10 -4.89
CA ALA A 191 -1.66 -5.69 -5.66
C ALA A 191 -2.08 -4.89 -6.90
N ASN A 192 -3.14 -5.35 -7.58
CA ASN A 192 -3.70 -4.66 -8.74
C ASN A 192 -4.29 -3.29 -8.35
N ASP A 193 -5.06 -3.24 -7.27
CA ASP A 193 -5.70 -2.03 -6.78
C ASP A 193 -4.66 -0.97 -6.38
N LEU A 194 -3.64 -1.38 -5.62
CA LEU A 194 -2.55 -0.48 -5.24
C LEU A 194 -1.79 0.03 -6.46
N ARG A 195 -1.45 -0.86 -7.42
CA ARG A 195 -0.77 -0.47 -8.65
C ARG A 195 -1.58 0.55 -9.45
N ASN A 196 -2.87 0.31 -9.63
CA ASN A 196 -3.74 1.20 -10.39
C ASN A 196 -3.92 2.55 -9.69
N SER A 197 -3.99 2.54 -8.36
CA SER A 197 -4.00 3.76 -7.54
C SER A 197 -2.75 4.61 -7.80
N ILE A 198 -1.55 4.02 -7.73
CA ILE A 198 -0.28 4.71 -7.99
C ILE A 198 -0.24 5.27 -9.43
N LEU A 199 -0.58 4.45 -10.43
CA LEU A 199 -0.58 4.88 -11.84
C LEU A 199 -1.56 6.04 -12.10
N SER A 200 -2.74 6.00 -11.49
CA SER A 200 -3.74 7.08 -11.65
C SER A 200 -3.26 8.39 -11.04
N LYS A 201 -2.57 8.33 -9.89
CA LYS A 201 -1.95 9.48 -9.23
C LYS A 201 -0.81 10.06 -10.08
N GLU A 202 0.05 9.22 -10.64
CA GLU A 202 1.13 9.67 -11.54
C GLU A 202 0.58 10.33 -12.80
N ALA A 203 -0.46 9.76 -13.40
CA ALA A 203 -1.13 10.36 -14.56
C ALA A 203 -1.75 11.73 -14.25
N ALA A 204 -2.41 11.88 -13.09
CA ALA A 204 -2.98 13.14 -12.66
C ALA A 204 -1.90 14.23 -12.42
N LEU A 205 -0.77 13.85 -11.82
CA LEU A 205 0.37 14.75 -11.62
C LEU A 205 0.99 15.18 -12.95
N ALA A 206 1.14 14.25 -13.89
CA ALA A 206 1.66 14.56 -15.22
C ALA A 206 0.74 15.53 -15.99
N GLU A 207 -0.58 15.34 -15.90
CA GLU A 207 -1.53 16.25 -16.55
C GLU A 207 -1.53 17.64 -15.91
N LYS A 208 -1.47 17.71 -14.58
CA LYS A 208 -1.31 18.98 -13.87
C LYS A 208 -0.06 19.73 -14.32
N ALA A 209 1.09 19.04 -14.40
CA ALA A 209 2.35 19.63 -14.84
C ALA A 209 2.27 20.14 -16.29
N ARG A 210 1.57 19.42 -17.18
CA ARG A 210 1.32 19.87 -18.56
C ARG A 210 0.49 21.14 -18.62
N LEU A 211 -0.57 21.22 -17.82
CA LEU A 211 -1.43 22.41 -17.74
C LEU A 211 -0.65 23.62 -17.20
N GLU A 212 0.15 23.42 -16.15
CA GLU A 212 1.01 24.47 -15.60
C GLU A 212 2.03 24.98 -16.62
N ALA A 213 2.67 24.09 -17.37
CA ALA A 213 3.59 24.46 -18.45
C ALA A 213 2.89 25.28 -19.55
N LYS A 214 1.67 24.90 -19.93
CA LYS A 214 0.86 25.61 -20.93
C LYS A 214 0.43 27.00 -20.45
N ILE A 215 0.08 27.14 -19.18
CA ILE A 215 -0.24 28.44 -18.57
C ILE A 215 1.01 29.34 -18.53
N ALA A 216 2.15 28.79 -18.15
CA ALA A 216 3.42 29.52 -18.09
C ALA A 216 3.84 30.05 -19.49
N SER A 217 3.74 29.22 -20.53
CA SER A 217 4.06 29.64 -21.90
C SER A 217 3.12 30.72 -22.40
N THR A 218 1.82 30.63 -22.10
CA THR A 218 0.82 31.61 -22.52
C THR A 218 1.03 32.96 -21.83
N THR A 219 1.36 32.94 -20.53
CA THR A 219 1.67 34.15 -19.76
C THR A 219 2.96 34.83 -20.25
N HIS A 220 3.99 34.05 -20.58
CA HIS A 220 5.23 34.56 -21.16
C HIS A 220 4.99 35.24 -22.52
N LEU A 221 4.19 34.61 -23.40
CA LEU A 221 3.78 35.20 -24.68
C LEU A 221 3.01 36.52 -24.49
N MET A 222 2.07 36.59 -23.54
CA MET A 222 1.36 37.84 -23.19
C MET A 222 2.29 38.92 -22.63
N GLY A 223 3.36 38.55 -21.92
CA GLY A 223 4.40 39.48 -21.45
C GLY A 223 5.24 40.04 -22.60
N ILE A 224 5.63 39.20 -23.55
CA ILE A 224 6.37 39.60 -24.77
C ILE A 224 5.50 40.52 -25.63
N THR A 225 4.21 40.21 -25.82
CA THR A 225 3.33 41.08 -26.62
C THR A 225 3.21 42.47 -26.01
N LYS A 226 3.02 42.58 -24.68
CA LYS A 226 3.03 43.89 -23.98
C LYS A 226 4.36 44.65 -24.12
N GLN A 227 5.50 43.99 -24.05
CA GLN A 227 6.81 44.64 -24.28
C GLN A 227 6.99 45.08 -25.74
N SER A 228 6.50 44.30 -26.70
CA SER A 228 6.54 44.64 -28.13
C SER A 228 5.59 45.78 -28.50
N GLU A 229 4.42 45.87 -27.86
CA GLU A 229 3.49 47.00 -27.97
C GLU A 229 4.07 48.27 -27.35
N GLY A 230 4.77 48.15 -26.21
CA GLY A 230 5.51 49.26 -25.59
C GLY A 230 6.65 49.79 -26.48
N LYS A 231 7.33 48.92 -27.23
CA LYS A 231 8.34 49.33 -28.23
C LYS A 231 7.72 49.90 -29.51
N ARG A 232 6.60 49.35 -30.00
CA ARG A 232 5.85 49.92 -31.15
C ARG A 232 5.26 51.29 -30.85
N LYS A 233 4.89 51.60 -29.61
CA LYS A 233 4.50 52.96 -29.22
C LYS A 233 5.67 53.96 -29.20
N ARG A 234 6.93 53.50 -29.14
CA ARG A 234 8.12 54.37 -29.21
C ARG A 234 8.64 54.59 -30.63
N GLN A 235 8.25 53.77 -31.60
CA GLN A 235 8.52 53.99 -33.02
C GLN A 235 7.18 54.30 -33.71
N GLY A 236 6.87 55.59 -33.88
CA GLY A 236 5.57 56.12 -34.28
C GLY A 236 4.98 55.53 -35.57
N ILE A 237 4.31 54.38 -35.44
CA ILE A 237 3.41 53.83 -36.45
C ILE A 237 2.06 53.59 -35.76
N SER A 238 1.29 54.65 -35.55
CA SER A 238 -0.15 54.53 -35.26
C SER A 238 -0.89 54.36 -36.58
N ARG A 239 -1.34 53.14 -36.86
CA ARG A 239 -2.48 52.95 -37.77
C ARG A 239 -3.71 52.72 -36.90
N GLU A 240 -4.65 53.67 -36.99
CA GLU A 240 -5.97 53.60 -36.39
C GLU A 240 -6.65 52.28 -36.72
N VAL A 241 -7.03 51.52 -35.68
CA VAL A 241 -7.87 50.33 -35.83
C VAL A 241 -9.31 50.80 -35.94
N LYS A 242 -9.90 50.66 -37.13
CA LYS A 242 -11.31 50.98 -37.40
C LYS A 242 -12.24 50.21 -36.44
N ASN A 243 -13.11 50.95 -35.76
CA ASN A 243 -14.18 50.45 -34.89
C ASN A 243 -15.13 49.50 -35.65
N ILE A 244 -15.44 48.34 -35.08
CA ILE A 244 -16.43 47.38 -35.62
C ILE A 244 -17.71 47.43 -34.76
N VAL A 245 -18.84 47.68 -35.40
CA VAL A 245 -20.17 47.80 -34.80
C VAL A 245 -20.84 46.41 -34.84
N TRP A 246 -21.18 45.81 -33.69
CA TRP A 246 -22.07 44.64 -33.63
C TRP A 246 -23.48 45.01 -34.14
N ARG A 247 -24.18 44.12 -34.85
CA ARG A 247 -25.60 44.35 -35.19
C ARG A 247 -26.43 44.37 -33.89
N ARG A 248 -27.07 45.52 -33.60
CA ARG A 248 -27.80 45.78 -32.34
C ARG A 248 -28.99 44.86 -32.13
N ASP A 249 -29.49 44.31 -33.22
CA ASP A 249 -30.73 43.58 -33.38
C ASP A 249 -30.56 42.06 -33.19
N GLU A 250 -29.32 41.54 -33.22
CA GLU A 250 -29.08 40.08 -33.24
C GLU A 250 -27.94 39.59 -32.35
N GLY A 251 -27.14 40.48 -31.75
CA GLY A 251 -26.00 40.06 -30.91
C GLY A 251 -24.93 39.28 -31.66
N ARG A 252 -24.78 39.51 -32.99
CA ARG A 252 -23.83 38.80 -33.85
C ARG A 252 -22.62 39.65 -34.25
N CYS A 253 -21.45 39.03 -34.24
CA CYS A 253 -20.20 39.61 -34.74
C CYS A 253 -20.31 39.80 -36.26
N VAL A 254 -20.08 41.02 -36.75
CA VAL A 254 -20.23 41.36 -38.19
C VAL A 254 -19.23 40.63 -39.09
N GLU A 255 -18.07 40.21 -38.57
CA GLU A 255 -17.06 39.54 -39.37
C GLU A 255 -17.25 38.03 -39.49
N CYS A 256 -17.72 37.37 -38.43
CA CYS A 256 -17.79 35.89 -38.40
C CYS A 256 -19.19 35.32 -38.15
N GLY A 257 -20.18 36.19 -37.96
CA GLY A 257 -21.58 35.84 -37.68
C GLY A 257 -21.82 35.19 -36.31
N SER A 258 -20.77 35.01 -35.48
CA SER A 258 -20.89 34.36 -34.18
C SER A 258 -21.65 35.23 -33.16
N ASN A 259 -22.53 34.59 -32.39
CA ASN A 259 -23.19 35.16 -31.23
C ASN A 259 -22.51 34.78 -29.89
N GLN A 260 -21.40 34.04 -29.94
CA GLN A 260 -20.64 33.67 -28.74
C GLN A 260 -19.61 34.76 -28.41
N HIS A 261 -19.81 35.41 -27.26
CA HIS A 261 -18.89 36.41 -26.72
C HIS A 261 -18.65 36.25 -25.22
N LEU A 262 -17.49 36.73 -24.77
CA LEU A 262 -17.19 36.93 -23.35
C LEU A 262 -17.34 38.41 -23.02
N GLU A 263 -18.05 38.70 -21.94
CA GLU A 263 -18.20 40.03 -21.36
C GLU A 263 -17.16 40.24 -20.26
N TYR A 264 -16.36 41.29 -20.40
CA TYR A 264 -15.42 41.74 -19.38
C TYR A 264 -15.87 43.11 -18.89
N ASP A 265 -16.26 43.18 -17.62
CA ASP A 265 -16.63 44.44 -16.98
C ASP A 265 -15.34 45.13 -16.49
N HIS A 266 -15.04 46.31 -17.05
CA HIS A 266 -13.89 47.11 -16.64
C HIS A 266 -14.38 48.39 -15.98
N ILE A 267 -14.27 48.44 -14.65
CA ILE A 267 -14.44 49.66 -13.88
C ILE A 267 -13.13 50.46 -14.01
N ILE A 268 -13.18 51.59 -14.72
CA ILE A 268 -12.05 52.52 -14.81
C ILE A 268 -12.27 53.60 -13.74
N PRO A 269 -11.43 53.73 -12.71
CA PRO A 269 -11.54 54.83 -11.76
C PRO A 269 -11.09 56.12 -12.44
N HIS A 270 -11.91 57.17 -12.40
CA HIS A 270 -11.49 58.49 -12.87
C HIS A 270 -10.37 59.04 -11.98
N SER A 271 -9.26 59.46 -12.58
CA SER A 271 -8.13 60.05 -11.86
C SER A 271 -8.38 61.48 -11.35
N LYS A 272 -9.59 62.04 -11.49
CA LYS A 272 -9.96 63.37 -10.96
C LYS A 272 -11.46 63.48 -10.64
N GLY A 273 -11.82 63.28 -9.38
CA GLY A 273 -12.87 64.03 -8.66
C GLY A 273 -14.30 64.16 -9.20
N GLY A 274 -14.83 63.17 -9.94
CA GLY A 274 -16.26 63.15 -10.34
C GLY A 274 -16.94 61.85 -9.90
N SER A 275 -18.19 61.93 -9.43
CA SER A 275 -18.92 60.84 -8.76
C SER A 275 -19.73 59.90 -9.69
N ASP A 276 -19.46 59.87 -10.99
CA ASP A 276 -20.10 58.93 -11.90
C ASP A 276 -19.07 57.95 -12.49
N THR A 277 -19.28 56.65 -12.24
CA THR A 277 -18.49 55.56 -12.79
C THR A 277 -19.08 55.12 -14.13
N ASP A 278 -18.51 55.58 -15.25
CA ASP A 278 -18.81 55.01 -16.57
C ASP A 278 -18.43 53.51 -16.58
N ARG A 279 -19.43 52.62 -16.65
CA ARG A 279 -19.16 51.19 -16.87
C ARG A 279 -18.83 50.97 -18.33
N ASN A 280 -17.59 50.58 -18.61
CA ASN A 280 -17.20 50.11 -19.92
C ASN A 280 -17.20 48.58 -19.93
N ILE A 281 -18.07 47.99 -20.74
CA ILE A 281 -18.05 46.55 -21.00
C ILE A 281 -17.22 46.30 -22.25
N GLN A 282 -16.25 45.40 -22.15
CA GLN A 282 -15.51 44.89 -23.29
C GLN A 282 -16.11 43.55 -23.72
N LEU A 283 -16.60 43.48 -24.96
CA LEU A 283 -17.13 42.27 -25.58
C LEU A 283 -16.05 41.63 -26.45
N LEU A 284 -15.68 40.38 -26.16
CA LEU A 284 -14.72 39.60 -26.95
C LEU A 284 -15.43 38.48 -27.71
N CYS A 285 -15.36 38.49 -29.04
CA CYS A 285 -15.89 37.37 -29.83
C CYS A 285 -14.98 36.15 -29.71
N MET A 286 -15.51 35.00 -29.24
CA MET A 286 -14.70 33.79 -29.04
C MET A 286 -14.23 33.12 -30.34
N LYS A 287 -14.85 33.45 -31.48
CA LYS A 287 -14.54 32.81 -32.77
C LYS A 287 -13.43 33.52 -33.55
N CYS A 288 -13.41 34.86 -33.55
CA CYS A 288 -12.40 35.65 -34.25
C CYS A 288 -11.44 36.41 -33.32
N ASN A 289 -11.65 36.29 -32.00
CA ASN A 289 -10.82 36.89 -30.95
C ASN A 289 -10.67 38.41 -31.04
N ARG A 290 -11.68 39.10 -31.61
CA ARG A 290 -11.73 40.57 -31.69
C ARG A 290 -12.61 41.16 -30.61
N ALA A 291 -12.14 42.27 -30.04
CA ALA A 291 -12.81 42.98 -28.96
C ALA A 291 -13.52 44.25 -29.43
N LYS A 292 -14.62 44.61 -28.77
CA LYS A 292 -15.26 45.92 -28.83
C LYS A 292 -15.39 46.50 -27.43
N HIS A 293 -15.14 47.80 -27.28
CA HIS A 293 -15.54 48.56 -26.10
C HIS A 293 -16.97 49.09 -26.31
N ALA A 294 -17.86 48.77 -25.37
CA ALA A 294 -19.20 49.33 -25.29
C ALA A 294 -19.25 50.22 -24.04
N LYS A 295 -19.56 51.50 -24.27
CA LYS A 295 -20.00 52.40 -23.20
C LYS A 295 -21.43 52.04 -22.85
N ILE A 296 -21.71 51.81 -21.57
CA ILE A 296 -23.07 51.77 -21.02
C ILE A 296 -23.41 53.16 -20.52
#